data_AF-A0AAV9BKK6-F1
#
_entry.id   AF-A0AAV9BKK6-F1
#
_cell.length_a   1.000
_cell.length_b   1.000
_cell.length_c   1.000
_cell.angle_alpha   90.00
_cell.angle_beta   90.00
_cell.angle_gamma   90.00
#
_symmetry.space_group_name_H-M   'P 1'
#
loop_
_entity.id
_entity.type
_entity.pdbx_description
1 polymer ?
#
loop_
_entity_poly.entity_id
_entity_poly.type
_entity_poly.pdbx_seq_one_letter_code
_entity_poly.pdbx_strand_id
1 'polypeptide(L)'
;MTVQEAINAVPDNNNKWYRIIVKTGLYREKNTYNLGGTPEPITQAVAVLVGGDKAAFYNCAFESLQDTLCDFQGQHYFKDTYILGGVDFIFGSGQSVYERCDLHAIQGNWEGPGYVTAQGRESGTDENGFIFKWCNIYANNGTFYLGRAWRGFSRVVFYRSKFKANIVPQGWDAWDYTAEVSNLVYAEQECQGPGSDTAGRVAWERKLSRQERKYYINDFNHGSSWLPQQPS
;
A
#
# COMPACT_ATOMS: atom_id res chain seq x y z
N MET A 1 28.02 15.39 -4.25
CA MET A 1 27.39 14.18 -4.75
C MET A 1 26.08 13.98 -4.04
N THR A 2 25.00 14.38 -4.69
CA THR A 2 23.61 14.16 -4.26
C THR A 2 23.15 12.75 -4.64
N VAL A 3 22.01 12.30 -4.12
CA VAL A 3 21.40 11.05 -4.59
C VAL A 3 20.98 11.19 -6.06
N GLN A 4 20.46 12.36 -6.45
CA GLN A 4 20.08 12.63 -7.84
C GLN A 4 21.26 12.55 -8.82
N GLU A 5 22.43 13.08 -8.44
CA GLU A 5 23.64 12.99 -9.28
C GLU A 5 24.06 11.54 -9.51
N ALA A 6 23.97 10.68 -8.48
CA ALA A 6 24.28 9.26 -8.61
C ALA A 6 23.28 8.53 -9.52
N ILE A 7 22.00 8.90 -9.48
CA ILE A 7 20.95 8.36 -10.37
C ILE A 7 21.21 8.78 -11.81
N ASN A 8 21.49 10.06 -12.05
CA ASN A 8 21.74 10.60 -13.39
C ASN A 8 23.01 10.02 -14.04
N ALA A 9 23.90 9.42 -13.26
CA ALA A 9 25.09 8.73 -13.76
C ALA A 9 24.80 7.30 -14.25
N VAL A 10 23.62 6.74 -13.98
CA VAL A 10 23.19 5.43 -14.49
C VAL A 10 22.78 5.56 -15.96
N PRO A 11 23.36 4.76 -16.89
CA PRO A 11 22.96 4.80 -18.29
C PRO A 11 21.50 4.41 -18.50
N ASP A 12 20.81 5.14 -19.36
CA ASP A 12 19.46 4.79 -19.81
C ASP A 12 19.45 3.46 -20.56
N ASN A 13 18.29 2.78 -20.56
CA ASN A 13 18.08 1.50 -21.26
C ASN A 13 19.10 0.40 -20.89
N ASN A 14 19.62 0.43 -19.66
CA ASN A 14 20.55 -0.56 -19.19
C ASN A 14 19.87 -1.91 -18.89
N ASN A 15 20.64 -2.99 -19.03
CA ASN A 15 20.21 -4.36 -18.71
C ASN A 15 21.11 -5.02 -17.65
N LYS A 16 21.83 -4.20 -16.88
CA LYS A 16 22.77 -4.63 -15.84
C LYS A 16 22.38 -3.98 -14.53
N TRP A 17 22.65 -4.64 -13.42
CA TRP A 17 22.44 -4.06 -12.11
C TRP A 17 23.41 -2.89 -11.86
N TYR A 18 22.87 -1.76 -11.44
CA TYR A 18 23.63 -0.63 -10.90
C TYR A 18 23.30 -0.48 -9.42
N ARG A 19 24.35 -0.36 -8.58
CA ARG A 19 24.22 -0.17 -7.14
C ARG A 19 24.62 1.25 -6.77
N ILE A 20 23.66 2.00 -6.23
CA ILE A 20 23.91 3.31 -5.62
C ILE A 20 23.99 3.11 -4.11
N ILE A 21 25.13 3.48 -3.52
CA ILE A 21 25.33 3.40 -2.06
C ILE A 21 25.19 4.82 -1.50
N VAL A 22 24.12 5.04 -0.74
CA VAL A 22 23.89 6.28 0.00
C VAL A 22 24.44 6.09 1.41
N LYS A 23 25.38 6.94 1.83
CA LYS A 23 25.94 6.91 3.19
C LYS A 23 24.91 7.43 4.20
N THR A 24 25.10 7.13 5.48
CA THR A 24 24.26 7.70 6.53
C THR A 24 24.33 9.23 6.51
N GLY A 25 23.18 9.89 6.50
CA GLY A 25 23.08 11.34 6.49
C GLY A 25 21.65 11.81 6.28
N LEU A 26 21.43 13.12 6.42
CA LEU A 26 20.18 13.77 6.05
C LEU A 26 20.34 14.36 4.65
N TYR A 27 19.55 13.85 3.70
CA TYR A 27 19.55 14.30 2.32
C TYR A 27 18.27 15.10 2.06
N ARG A 28 18.41 16.41 1.80
CA ARG A 28 17.28 17.31 1.49
C ARG A 28 17.27 17.56 -0.01
N GLU A 29 16.63 16.65 -0.74
CA GLU A 29 16.64 16.64 -2.19
C GLU A 29 15.23 16.34 -2.72
N LYS A 30 14.84 16.97 -3.83
CA LYS A 30 13.67 16.54 -4.60
C LYS A 30 14.18 15.63 -5.71
N ASN A 31 13.93 14.33 -5.61
CA ASN A 31 14.19 13.41 -6.71
C ASN A 31 13.05 13.54 -7.72
N THR A 32 13.37 13.99 -8.93
CA THR A 32 12.38 14.29 -9.98
C THR A 32 12.57 13.46 -11.24
N TYR A 33 13.30 12.34 -11.18
CA TYR A 33 13.51 11.48 -12.35
C TYR A 33 12.15 11.12 -12.99
N ASN A 34 11.94 11.58 -14.23
CA ASN A 34 10.71 11.48 -15.02
C ASN A 34 9.45 12.22 -14.53
N LEU A 35 9.55 13.31 -13.77
CA LEU A 35 8.38 14.16 -13.48
C LEU A 35 8.18 15.26 -14.54
N GLY A 36 7.35 14.96 -15.53
CA GLY A 36 6.63 15.98 -16.29
C GLY A 36 5.78 16.83 -15.34
N GLY A 37 5.95 18.14 -15.41
CA GLY A 37 5.59 19.06 -14.34
C GLY A 37 4.09 19.29 -14.13
N THR A 38 3.73 19.45 -12.86
CA THR A 38 2.71 20.42 -12.42
C THR A 38 3.12 21.00 -11.05
N PRO A 39 2.91 22.30 -10.81
CA PRO A 39 3.05 22.91 -9.49
C PRO A 39 1.66 23.07 -8.86
N GLU A 40 1.41 22.43 -7.72
CA GLU A 40 0.18 22.63 -6.95
C GLU A 40 0.48 22.87 -5.46
N PRO A 41 -0.38 23.62 -4.72
CA PRO A 41 -0.19 23.98 -3.32
C PRO A 41 -0.31 22.76 -2.40
N ILE A 42 0.10 22.87 -1.12
CA ILE A 42 0.17 21.71 -0.20
C ILE A 42 -1.23 21.17 0.14
N THR A 43 -1.62 20.21 -0.69
CA THR A 43 -2.60 19.15 -0.53
C THR A 43 -1.79 17.85 -0.30
N GLN A 44 -2.23 16.66 -0.74
CA GLN A 44 -1.55 15.35 -0.65
C GLN A 44 -0.01 15.40 -0.46
N ALA A 45 0.53 14.71 0.54
CA ALA A 45 1.96 14.78 0.88
C ALA A 45 2.64 13.42 0.68
N VAL A 46 2.89 13.06 -0.57
CA VAL A 46 3.51 11.78 -0.93
C VAL A 46 4.97 11.72 -0.44
N ALA A 47 5.28 10.74 0.41
CA ALA A 47 6.66 10.44 0.81
C ALA A 47 7.39 9.66 -0.27
N VAL A 48 6.69 8.72 -0.92
CA VAL A 48 7.23 7.92 -2.01
C VAL A 48 6.15 7.61 -3.04
N LEU A 49 6.49 7.75 -4.33
CA LEU A 49 5.71 7.29 -5.46
C LEU A 49 6.46 6.16 -6.15
N VAL A 50 5.78 5.03 -6.37
CA VAL A 50 6.31 3.85 -7.06
C VAL A 50 5.46 3.58 -8.29
N GLY A 51 6.03 3.84 -9.49
CA GLY A 51 5.35 3.61 -10.76
C GLY A 51 6.12 2.73 -11.75
N GLY A 52 7.27 2.19 -11.32
CA GLY A 52 8.10 1.29 -12.13
C GLY A 52 7.80 -0.17 -11.80
N ASP A 53 7.63 -1.01 -12.83
CA ASP A 53 7.32 -2.43 -12.63
C ASP A 53 8.47 -3.19 -11.95
N LYS A 54 8.12 -4.18 -11.10
CA LYS A 54 9.05 -5.08 -10.38
C LYS A 54 9.98 -4.35 -9.41
N ALA A 55 9.42 -3.44 -8.61
CA ALA A 55 10.12 -2.73 -7.54
C ALA A 55 9.95 -3.42 -6.18
N ALA A 56 11.05 -3.63 -5.46
CA ALA A 56 11.04 -4.25 -4.14
C ALA A 56 11.70 -3.35 -3.09
N PHE A 57 11.10 -3.27 -1.90
CA PHE A 57 11.56 -2.47 -0.77
C PHE A 57 11.71 -3.36 0.46
N TYR A 58 12.90 -3.35 1.06
CA TYR A 58 13.25 -4.15 2.23
C TYR A 58 13.77 -3.26 3.34
N ASN A 59 13.22 -3.38 4.55
CA ASN A 59 13.68 -2.61 5.72
C ASN A 59 13.68 -1.09 5.48
N CYS A 60 12.64 -0.58 4.79
CA CYS A 60 12.46 0.84 4.54
C CYS A 60 11.52 1.46 5.59
N ALA A 61 11.52 2.79 5.67
CA ALA A 61 10.52 3.57 6.39
C ALA A 61 9.96 4.64 5.45
N PHE A 62 8.62 4.71 5.36
CA PHE A 62 7.91 5.77 4.64
C PHE A 62 7.00 6.49 5.62
N GLU A 63 7.17 7.80 5.76
CA GLU A 63 6.51 8.58 6.81
C GLU A 63 5.95 9.88 6.22
N SER A 64 4.63 10.04 6.30
CA SER A 64 3.92 11.29 6.01
C SER A 64 2.55 11.27 6.73
N LEU A 65 1.55 11.98 6.24
CA LEU A 65 0.18 11.95 6.77
C LEU A 65 -0.81 11.49 5.70
N GLN A 66 -1.25 12.40 4.84
CA GLN A 66 -2.13 12.07 3.73
C GLN A 66 -1.30 11.62 2.52
N ASP A 67 -1.69 10.49 1.93
CA ASP A 67 -1.12 9.94 0.68
C ASP A 67 0.36 9.54 0.80
N THR A 68 0.79 8.97 1.95
CA THR A 68 2.20 8.66 2.25
C THR A 68 2.91 7.82 1.17
N LEU A 69 2.34 6.67 0.80
CA LEU A 69 2.85 5.77 -0.23
C LEU A 69 1.88 5.75 -1.41
N CYS A 70 2.31 6.37 -2.51
CA CYS A 70 1.66 6.24 -3.81
C CYS A 70 2.20 5.00 -4.52
N ASP A 71 1.56 3.86 -4.27
CA ASP A 71 1.77 2.59 -4.96
C ASP A 71 1.02 2.60 -6.31
N PHE A 72 1.53 3.42 -7.23
CA PHE A 72 0.80 3.92 -8.40
C PHE A 72 0.42 2.81 -9.38
N GLN A 73 1.40 2.08 -9.91
CA GLN A 73 1.18 1.01 -10.89
C GLN A 73 2.40 0.07 -10.97
N GLY A 74 2.16 -1.16 -11.41
CA GLY A 74 3.21 -2.18 -11.56
C GLY A 74 3.21 -3.22 -10.44
N GLN A 75 4.09 -4.21 -10.57
CA GLN A 75 4.27 -5.27 -9.58
C GLN A 75 5.24 -4.82 -8.49
N HIS A 76 4.78 -4.72 -7.25
CA HIS A 76 5.63 -4.31 -6.14
C HIS A 76 5.64 -5.28 -4.98
N TYR A 77 6.72 -5.22 -4.19
CA TYR A 77 6.89 -6.04 -3.00
C TYR A 77 7.52 -5.23 -1.88
N PHE A 78 6.84 -5.14 -0.74
CA PHE A 78 7.31 -4.44 0.45
C PHE A 78 7.49 -5.45 1.57
N LYS A 79 8.68 -5.52 2.18
CA LYS A 79 8.97 -6.51 3.20
C LYS A 79 9.73 -5.92 4.37
N ASP A 80 9.23 -6.22 5.58
CA ASP A 80 9.81 -5.72 6.83
C ASP A 80 9.90 -4.16 6.80
N THR A 81 8.91 -3.51 6.18
CA THR A 81 8.86 -2.05 5.96
C THR A 81 7.93 -1.39 6.97
N TYR A 82 8.35 -0.22 7.46
CA TYR A 82 7.55 0.66 8.29
C TYR A 82 6.82 1.70 7.43
N ILE A 83 5.52 1.87 7.62
CA ILE A 83 4.72 2.84 6.88
C ILE A 83 3.84 3.61 7.87
N LEU A 84 4.04 4.92 7.98
CA LEU A 84 3.28 5.79 8.86
C LEU A 84 2.44 6.79 8.06
N GLY A 85 1.17 6.94 8.40
CA GLY A 85 0.29 7.93 7.80
C GLY A 85 -1.08 8.04 8.48
N GLY A 86 -2.02 8.72 7.81
CA GLY A 86 -3.32 9.07 8.36
C GLY A 86 -4.48 8.80 7.40
N VAL A 87 -4.53 9.54 6.29
CA VAL A 87 -5.60 9.44 5.28
C VAL A 87 -5.02 8.85 4.02
N ASP A 88 -5.66 7.80 3.50
CA ASP A 88 -5.28 7.11 2.25
C ASP A 88 -3.78 6.81 2.15
N PHE A 89 -3.15 6.46 3.27
CA PHE A 89 -1.70 6.55 3.34
C PHE A 89 -0.97 5.45 2.56
N ILE A 90 -1.69 4.41 2.10
CA ILE A 90 -1.27 3.50 1.05
C ILE A 90 -2.32 3.54 -0.05
N PHE A 91 -2.02 4.19 -1.17
CA PHE A 91 -2.99 4.38 -2.25
C PHE A 91 -2.36 4.15 -3.62
N GLY A 92 -3.20 3.96 -4.62
CA GLY A 92 -2.78 3.69 -6.00
C GLY A 92 -3.37 2.40 -6.55
N SER A 93 -2.81 1.93 -7.67
CA SER A 93 -3.33 0.81 -8.47
C SER A 93 -2.26 -0.25 -8.76
N GLY A 94 -1.24 -0.35 -7.92
CA GLY A 94 -0.21 -1.39 -7.99
C GLY A 94 -0.73 -2.81 -7.73
N GLN A 95 -0.03 -3.81 -8.26
CA GLN A 95 -0.20 -5.23 -7.93
C GLN A 95 0.82 -5.62 -6.85
N SER A 96 0.47 -5.39 -5.60
CA SER A 96 1.45 -5.27 -4.54
C SER A 96 1.21 -6.23 -3.39
N VAL A 97 2.31 -6.79 -2.89
CA VAL A 97 2.34 -7.60 -1.67
C VAL A 97 3.13 -6.87 -0.60
N TYR A 98 2.51 -6.71 0.56
CA TYR A 98 3.08 -6.14 1.77
C TYR A 98 3.27 -7.28 2.77
N GLU A 99 4.51 -7.65 3.07
CA GLU A 99 4.84 -8.80 3.92
C GLU A 99 5.57 -8.36 5.19
N ARG A 100 4.99 -8.67 6.36
CA ARG A 100 5.54 -8.30 7.67
C ARG A 100 5.85 -6.81 7.82
N CYS A 101 5.02 -5.96 7.21
CA CYS A 101 5.12 -4.52 7.40
C CYS A 101 4.44 -4.09 8.71
N ASP A 102 4.94 -3.01 9.28
CA ASP A 102 4.30 -2.30 10.39
C ASP A 102 3.62 -1.05 9.84
N LEU A 103 2.28 -1.02 9.91
CA LEU A 103 1.44 0.06 9.40
C LEU A 103 0.95 0.91 10.57
N HIS A 104 1.46 2.13 10.69
CA HIS A 104 1.18 3.07 11.78
C HIS A 104 0.22 4.17 11.33
N ALA A 105 -1.04 3.99 11.67
CA ALA A 105 -2.09 4.97 11.44
C ALA A 105 -2.16 5.96 12.61
N ILE A 106 -2.03 7.26 12.33
CA ILE A 106 -2.02 8.33 13.33
C ILE A 106 -3.00 9.44 12.97
N GLN A 107 -3.81 9.90 13.93
CA GLN A 107 -4.65 11.09 13.73
C GLN A 107 -3.80 12.36 13.74
N GLY A 108 -3.97 13.18 12.72
CA GLY A 108 -3.43 14.53 12.60
C GLY A 108 -4.52 15.58 12.73
N ASN A 109 -4.25 16.80 12.28
CA ASN A 109 -5.19 17.91 12.37
C ASN A 109 -6.21 17.90 11.21
N TRP A 110 -7.09 16.90 11.18
CA TRP A 110 -8.25 16.85 10.27
C TRP A 110 -9.49 16.32 11.01
N GLU A 111 -10.67 16.59 10.48
CA GLU A 111 -11.93 16.08 10.98
C GLU A 111 -12.32 14.76 10.30
N GLY A 112 -12.84 13.82 11.08
CA GLY A 112 -13.32 12.53 10.56
C GLY A 112 -12.27 11.41 10.63
N PRO A 113 -12.57 10.26 10.01
CA PRO A 113 -11.75 9.07 10.11
C PRO A 113 -10.49 9.14 9.24
N GLY A 114 -9.51 8.29 9.53
CA GLY A 114 -8.41 7.96 8.64
C GLY A 114 -8.61 6.61 7.94
N TYR A 115 -7.76 6.34 6.95
CA TYR A 115 -7.89 5.18 6.07
C TYR A 115 -6.51 4.59 5.79
N VAL A 116 -6.33 3.30 6.10
CA VAL A 116 -5.05 2.61 5.84
C VAL A 116 -4.80 2.47 4.35
N THR A 117 -5.82 2.10 3.57
CA THR A 117 -5.68 1.91 2.12
C THR A 117 -6.73 2.67 1.31
N ALA A 118 -6.33 3.13 0.12
CA ALA A 118 -7.23 3.62 -0.92
C ALA A 118 -6.83 3.03 -2.28
N GLN A 119 -7.30 1.82 -2.57
CA GLN A 119 -6.88 1.08 -3.77
C GLN A 119 -7.74 1.47 -4.99
N GLY A 120 -7.08 1.72 -6.12
CA GLY A 120 -7.62 2.35 -7.33
C GLY A 120 -7.85 1.43 -8.53
N ARG A 121 -8.19 0.16 -8.34
CA ARG A 121 -8.45 -0.79 -9.44
C ARG A 121 -9.74 -0.41 -10.16
N GLU A 122 -9.65 -0.27 -11.48
CA GLU A 122 -10.73 0.27 -12.32
C GLU A 122 -11.51 -0.80 -13.09
N SER A 123 -10.96 -2.00 -13.31
CA SER A 123 -11.65 -3.08 -14.02
C SER A 123 -11.61 -4.42 -13.30
N GLY A 124 -12.67 -5.21 -13.49
CA GLY A 124 -12.77 -6.59 -13.01
C GLY A 124 -11.78 -7.56 -13.65
N THR A 125 -11.16 -7.19 -14.77
CA THR A 125 -10.13 -7.99 -15.46
C THR A 125 -8.72 -7.69 -14.97
N ASP A 126 -8.49 -6.57 -14.28
CA ASP A 126 -7.15 -6.17 -13.88
C ASP A 126 -6.61 -7.08 -12.77
N GLU A 127 -5.34 -7.41 -12.80
CA GLU A 127 -4.72 -8.28 -11.79
C GLU A 127 -4.17 -7.53 -10.56
N ASN A 128 -4.27 -6.20 -10.56
CA ASN A 128 -3.75 -5.31 -9.52
C ASN A 128 -4.55 -5.29 -8.21
N GLY A 129 -3.92 -4.83 -7.13
CA GLY A 129 -4.50 -4.75 -5.80
C GLY A 129 -3.48 -4.98 -4.70
N PHE A 130 -3.91 -4.77 -3.46
CA PHE A 130 -3.01 -4.78 -2.31
C PHE A 130 -3.27 -5.99 -1.42
N ILE A 131 -2.23 -6.79 -1.21
CA ILE A 131 -2.29 -7.98 -0.35
C ILE A 131 -1.33 -7.79 0.83
N PHE A 132 -1.88 -7.74 2.04
CA PHE A 132 -1.12 -7.57 3.28
C PHE A 132 -1.02 -8.89 4.02
N LYS A 133 0.20 -9.39 4.21
CA LYS A 133 0.49 -10.69 4.83
C LYS A 133 1.32 -10.51 6.08
N TRP A 134 0.83 -11.03 7.21
CA TRP A 134 1.53 -10.96 8.52
C TRP A 134 1.94 -9.54 8.96
N CYS A 135 1.20 -8.53 8.51
CA CYS A 135 1.47 -7.14 8.89
C CYS A 135 0.92 -6.86 10.29
N ASN A 136 1.49 -5.87 10.98
CA ASN A 136 0.86 -5.29 12.17
C ASN A 136 0.25 -3.94 11.79
N ILE A 137 -0.96 -3.68 12.26
CA ILE A 137 -1.64 -2.40 12.09
C ILE A 137 -1.82 -1.76 13.46
N TYR A 138 -1.27 -0.57 13.62
CA TYR A 138 -1.35 0.25 14.82
C TYR A 138 -2.20 1.47 14.52
N ALA A 139 -3.26 1.70 15.30
CA ALA A 139 -4.21 2.79 15.11
C ALA A 139 -4.69 3.32 16.48
N ASN A 140 -3.74 3.63 17.36
CA ASN A 140 -4.02 3.88 18.79
C ASN A 140 -4.63 5.26 19.08
N ASN A 141 -4.57 6.19 18.13
CA ASN A 141 -5.04 7.55 18.32
C ASN A 141 -5.84 7.99 17.09
N GLY A 142 -7.17 7.92 17.17
CA GLY A 142 -8.10 8.29 16.10
C GLY A 142 -9.09 7.17 15.75
N THR A 143 -9.85 7.43 14.70
CA THR A 143 -10.85 6.51 14.16
C THR A 143 -10.39 6.05 12.78
N PHE A 144 -10.16 4.75 12.59
CA PHE A 144 -9.56 4.24 11.35
C PHE A 144 -10.35 3.11 10.72
N TYR A 145 -10.48 3.21 9.40
CA TYR A 145 -10.87 2.11 8.51
C TYR A 145 -9.63 1.40 7.97
N LEU A 146 -9.76 0.11 7.65
CA LEU A 146 -8.76 -0.64 6.88
C LEU A 146 -8.59 -0.08 5.47
N GLY A 147 -9.67 0.48 4.91
CA GLY A 147 -9.57 1.20 3.66
C GLY A 147 -10.88 1.67 3.08
N ARG A 148 -10.76 2.46 2.02
CA ARG A 148 -11.87 2.94 1.21
C ARG A 148 -11.67 2.72 -0.28
N ALA A 149 -12.75 2.53 -1.03
CA ALA A 149 -12.68 2.26 -2.47
C ALA A 149 -12.40 3.55 -3.25
N TRP A 150 -11.14 3.75 -3.68
CA TRP A 150 -10.80 4.88 -4.53
C TRP A 150 -11.35 4.71 -5.96
N ARG A 151 -11.53 3.46 -6.40
CA ARG A 151 -12.16 3.10 -7.68
C ARG A 151 -13.10 1.89 -7.54
N GLY A 152 -14.00 1.74 -8.51
CA GLY A 152 -15.15 0.83 -8.45
C GLY A 152 -14.85 -0.68 -8.46
N PHE A 153 -13.60 -1.09 -8.67
CA PHE A 153 -13.16 -2.49 -8.58
C PHE A 153 -12.04 -2.68 -7.54
N SER A 154 -11.93 -1.74 -6.60
CA SER A 154 -10.92 -1.74 -5.53
C SER A 154 -10.82 -3.10 -4.83
N ARG A 155 -9.57 -3.52 -4.58
CA ARG A 155 -9.21 -4.83 -4.07
C ARG A 155 -8.10 -4.75 -3.02
N VAL A 156 -8.43 -5.16 -1.81
CA VAL A 156 -7.54 -5.17 -0.65
C VAL A 156 -7.79 -6.43 0.18
N VAL A 157 -6.74 -7.18 0.49
CA VAL A 157 -6.85 -8.40 1.31
C VAL A 157 -5.84 -8.35 2.45
N PHE A 158 -6.30 -8.54 3.68
CA PHE A 158 -5.45 -8.78 4.84
C PHE A 158 -5.44 -10.27 5.19
N TYR A 159 -4.26 -10.85 5.33
CA TYR A 159 -4.04 -12.26 5.67
C TYR A 159 -3.08 -12.42 6.85
N ARG A 160 -3.54 -13.07 7.92
CA ARG A 160 -2.76 -13.33 9.15
C ARG A 160 -2.11 -12.07 9.73
N SER A 161 -2.72 -10.92 9.49
CA SER A 161 -2.26 -9.63 10.02
C SER A 161 -2.83 -9.41 11.41
N LYS A 162 -2.14 -8.60 12.22
CA LYS A 162 -2.53 -8.28 13.59
C LYS A 162 -3.01 -6.84 13.67
N PHE A 163 -4.27 -6.63 14.01
CA PHE A 163 -4.85 -5.30 14.22
C PHE A 163 -4.67 -4.96 15.70
N LYS A 164 -3.57 -4.27 16.01
CA LYS A 164 -3.08 -4.01 17.38
C LYS A 164 -3.87 -2.94 18.13
N ALA A 165 -4.77 -2.25 17.43
CA ALA A 165 -5.66 -1.24 17.97
C ALA A 165 -7.08 -1.44 17.42
N ASN A 166 -8.03 -0.65 17.89
CA ASN A 166 -9.40 -0.70 17.38
C ASN A 166 -9.45 -0.18 15.94
N ILE A 167 -9.98 -1.01 15.05
CA ILE A 167 -10.50 -0.62 13.75
C ILE A 167 -12.00 -0.40 13.93
N VAL A 168 -12.57 0.57 13.22
CA VAL A 168 -14.03 0.78 13.28
C VAL A 168 -14.80 -0.51 12.98
N PRO A 169 -15.95 -0.78 13.62
CA PRO A 169 -16.68 -2.03 13.43
C PRO A 169 -16.96 -2.36 11.97
N GLN A 170 -17.32 -1.34 11.17
CA GLN A 170 -17.58 -1.44 9.73
C GLN A 170 -16.36 -1.96 8.95
N GLY A 171 -15.14 -1.65 9.41
CA GLY A 171 -13.85 -2.03 8.81
C GLY A 171 -13.51 -1.34 7.51
N TRP A 172 -14.49 -1.19 6.63
CA TRP A 172 -14.30 -0.73 5.26
C TRP A 172 -15.33 0.32 4.85
N ASP A 173 -14.96 1.15 3.88
CA ASP A 173 -15.79 2.19 3.31
C ASP A 173 -15.87 2.02 1.78
N ALA A 174 -17.07 2.02 1.21
CA ALA A 174 -17.26 1.91 -0.24
C ALA A 174 -17.02 3.25 -0.95
N TRP A 175 -16.81 4.33 -0.19
CA TRP A 175 -16.77 5.70 -0.70
C TRP A 175 -18.00 5.98 -1.57
N ASP A 176 -17.80 6.32 -2.84
CA ASP A 176 -18.89 6.67 -3.75
C ASP A 176 -19.49 5.44 -4.46
N TYR A 177 -18.91 4.24 -4.27
CA TYR A 177 -19.30 2.99 -4.96
C TYR A 177 -20.27 2.12 -4.15
N THR A 178 -21.17 2.75 -3.39
CA THR A 178 -22.12 2.04 -2.52
C THR A 178 -23.13 1.17 -3.28
N ALA A 179 -23.44 1.49 -4.54
CA ALA A 179 -24.32 0.70 -5.39
C ALA A 179 -23.59 -0.47 -6.10
N GLU A 180 -22.26 -0.39 -6.20
CA GLU A 180 -21.39 -1.33 -6.92
C GLU A 180 -20.49 -2.15 -5.98
N VAL A 181 -20.86 -2.27 -4.70
CA VAL A 181 -20.06 -3.00 -3.69
C VAL A 181 -19.78 -4.47 -4.06
N SER A 182 -20.57 -5.06 -4.94
CA SER A 182 -20.34 -6.41 -5.49
C SER A 182 -19.09 -6.53 -6.36
N ASN A 183 -18.59 -5.41 -6.90
CA ASN A 183 -17.35 -5.35 -7.68
C ASN A 183 -16.09 -5.20 -6.81
N LEU A 184 -16.26 -4.80 -5.54
CA LEU A 184 -15.17 -4.59 -4.60
C LEU A 184 -14.68 -5.94 -4.02
N VAL A 185 -13.38 -6.03 -3.76
CA VAL A 185 -12.77 -7.21 -3.13
C VAL A 185 -12.04 -6.83 -1.86
N TYR A 186 -12.79 -6.64 -0.77
CA TYR A 186 -12.26 -6.37 0.55
C TYR A 186 -12.45 -7.57 1.46
N ALA A 187 -11.35 -8.11 1.98
CA ALA A 187 -11.39 -9.33 2.77
C ALA A 187 -10.34 -9.36 3.86
N GLU A 188 -10.75 -9.90 5.01
CA GLU A 188 -9.85 -10.31 6.09
C GLU A 188 -9.84 -11.83 6.17
N GLN A 189 -8.65 -12.43 6.32
CA GLN A 189 -8.48 -13.87 6.47
C GLN A 189 -7.51 -14.16 7.63
N GLU A 190 -7.99 -14.87 8.64
CA GLU A 190 -7.17 -15.30 9.80
C GLU A 190 -6.47 -14.12 10.51
N CYS A 191 -7.05 -12.91 10.44
CA CYS A 191 -6.54 -11.73 11.15
C CYS A 191 -6.89 -11.82 12.65
N GLN A 192 -6.07 -11.16 13.47
CA GLN A 192 -6.16 -11.26 14.93
C GLN A 192 -5.96 -9.89 15.58
N GLY A 193 -6.33 -9.77 16.86
CA GLY A 193 -6.10 -8.58 17.68
C GLY A 193 -7.40 -7.83 18.00
N PRO A 194 -7.33 -6.79 18.85
CA PRO A 194 -8.51 -6.06 19.29
C PRO A 194 -9.34 -5.46 18.15
N GLY A 195 -8.73 -5.06 17.03
CA GLY A 195 -9.46 -4.51 15.88
C GLY A 195 -10.05 -5.56 14.91
N SER A 196 -9.79 -6.85 15.11
CA SER A 196 -10.13 -7.90 14.14
C SER A 196 -11.49 -8.56 14.37
N ASP A 197 -12.34 -8.01 15.25
CA ASP A 197 -13.72 -8.48 15.36
C ASP A 197 -14.49 -8.12 14.08
N THR A 198 -15.02 -9.15 13.42
CA THR A 198 -15.73 -9.00 12.14
C THR A 198 -17.25 -8.97 12.29
N ALA A 199 -17.80 -9.11 13.51
CA ALA A 199 -19.24 -9.14 13.74
C ALA A 199 -19.97 -7.87 13.28
N GLY A 200 -19.28 -6.72 13.32
CA GLY A 200 -19.81 -5.42 12.89
C GLY A 200 -19.40 -4.97 11.48
N ARG A 201 -18.69 -5.81 10.71
CA ARG A 201 -18.20 -5.43 9.38
C ARG A 201 -19.34 -5.14 8.42
N VAL A 202 -19.05 -4.31 7.43
CA VAL A 202 -19.95 -4.10 6.30
C VAL A 202 -20.41 -5.44 5.71
N ALA A 203 -21.70 -5.54 5.38
CA ALA A 203 -22.30 -6.79 4.90
C ALA A 203 -21.72 -7.28 3.57
N TRP A 204 -21.11 -6.38 2.79
CA TRP A 204 -20.48 -6.67 1.50
C TRP A 204 -19.01 -7.09 1.61
N GLU A 205 -18.44 -7.17 2.81
CA GLU A 205 -17.09 -7.74 2.99
C GLU A 205 -17.02 -9.15 2.39
N ARG A 206 -16.04 -9.38 1.53
CA ARG A 206 -15.89 -10.65 0.80
C ARG A 206 -15.48 -11.77 1.75
N LYS A 207 -16.21 -12.87 1.66
CA LYS A 207 -15.77 -14.17 2.18
C LYS A 207 -15.11 -14.94 1.04
N LEU A 208 -13.78 -15.02 1.08
CA LEU A 208 -13.00 -15.65 0.02
C LEU A 208 -13.21 -17.16 0.00
N SER A 209 -13.45 -17.72 -1.19
CA SER A 209 -13.41 -19.16 -1.42
C SER A 209 -12.01 -19.73 -1.17
N ARG A 210 -11.91 -21.06 -1.05
CA ARG A 210 -10.61 -21.74 -0.90
C ARG A 210 -9.66 -21.42 -2.07
N GLN A 211 -10.19 -21.32 -3.29
CA GLN A 211 -9.41 -21.04 -4.48
C GLN A 211 -8.92 -19.58 -4.51
N GLU A 212 -9.79 -18.61 -4.23
CA GLU A 212 -9.40 -17.20 -4.12
C GLU A 212 -8.35 -16.99 -3.03
N ARG A 213 -8.53 -17.64 -1.87
CA ARG A 213 -7.57 -17.60 -0.78
C ARG A 213 -6.20 -18.14 -1.21
N LYS A 214 -6.16 -19.28 -1.90
CA LYS A 214 -4.92 -19.84 -2.44
C LYS A 214 -4.24 -18.85 -3.39
N TYR A 215 -5.01 -18.27 -4.31
CA TYR A 215 -4.50 -17.28 -5.27
C TYR A 215 -3.90 -16.07 -4.56
N TYR A 216 -4.67 -15.38 -3.70
CA TYR A 216 -4.20 -14.16 -3.04
C TYR A 216 -2.98 -14.39 -2.14
N ILE A 217 -2.86 -15.57 -1.51
CA ILE A 217 -1.76 -15.84 -0.59
C ILE A 217 -0.51 -16.33 -1.33
N ASN A 218 -0.64 -17.16 -2.35
CA ASN A 218 0.49 -17.87 -2.94
C ASN A 218 0.86 -17.40 -4.35
N ASP A 219 -0.15 -17.03 -5.15
CA ASP A 219 0.01 -16.88 -6.60
C ASP A 219 -0.10 -15.41 -7.05
N PHE A 220 -0.64 -14.51 -6.21
CA PHE A 220 -0.75 -13.08 -6.49
C PHE A 220 0.61 -12.45 -6.79
N ASN A 221 0.64 -11.47 -7.70
CA ASN A 221 1.88 -10.89 -8.21
C ASN A 221 2.82 -11.99 -8.77
N HIS A 222 2.25 -12.92 -9.55
CA HIS A 222 2.93 -14.08 -10.15
C HIS A 222 3.79 -14.90 -9.17
N GLY A 223 3.28 -15.11 -7.95
CA GLY A 223 4.01 -15.77 -6.86
C GLY A 223 5.34 -15.08 -6.50
N SER A 224 5.44 -13.80 -6.82
CA SER A 224 6.65 -12.98 -6.70
C SER A 224 7.87 -13.60 -7.39
N SER A 225 7.65 -14.32 -8.50
CA SER A 225 8.68 -15.05 -9.27
C SER A 225 9.79 -14.17 -9.85
N TRP A 226 9.59 -12.84 -9.89
CA TRP A 226 10.61 -11.87 -10.30
C TRP A 226 11.56 -11.47 -9.15
N LEU A 227 11.23 -11.73 -7.88
CA LEU A 227 12.08 -11.37 -6.73
C LEU A 227 13.43 -12.07 -6.71
N PRO A 228 13.58 -13.38 -7.04
CA PRO A 228 14.89 -14.04 -7.05
C PRO A 228 15.89 -13.47 -8.06
N GLN A 229 15.42 -12.62 -9.00
CA GLN A 229 16.27 -12.00 -10.01
C GLN A 229 16.93 -10.71 -9.51
N GLN A 230 16.53 -10.22 -8.32
CA GLN A 230 17.04 -9.00 -7.72
C GLN A 230 18.49 -9.17 -7.21
N PRO A 231 19.31 -8.11 -7.24
CA PRO A 231 20.70 -8.19 -6.79
C PRO A 231 20.80 -8.32 -5.26
N SER A 232 21.75 -9.14 -4.79
CA SER A 232 22.07 -9.36 -3.37
C SER A 232 22.77 -8.17 -2.70
#